data_AF-A0A6A4H6W0-F1
#
_entry.id   AF-A0A6A4H6W0-F1
#
_cell.length_a   1.000
_cell.length_b   1.000
_cell.length_c   1.000
_cell.angle_alpha   90.00
_cell.angle_beta   90.00
_cell.angle_gamma   90.00
#
_symmetry.space_group_name_H-M   'P 1'
#
loop_
_entity.id
_entity.type
_entity.pdbx_description
1 polymer ?
#
loop_
_entity_poly.entity_id
_entity_poly.type
_entity_poly.pdbx_seq_one_letter_code
_entity_poly.pdbx_strand_id
1 'polypeptide(L)'
;ETDDNDGFVDVLNEMTALERDEWEAGIVPLRMALKKARHVSFKIINSPTLLLPRWHEITAGTSYKNRTLPRDVATCWNSTYDML
;
A
#
# COMPACT_ATOMS: atom_id res chain seq x y z
N GLU A 1 12.82 12.28 -29.98
CA GLU A 1 12.88 12.67 -28.57
C GLU A 1 13.52 11.50 -27.82
N THR A 2 14.70 11.71 -27.26
CA THR A 2 15.37 10.76 -26.37
C THR A 2 14.72 10.90 -25.01
N ASP A 3 13.89 9.92 -24.65
CA ASP A 3 13.29 9.80 -23.33
C ASP A 3 14.42 9.53 -22.32
N ASP A 4 14.64 10.54 -21.48
CA ASP A 4 15.71 10.65 -20.51
C ASP A 4 15.42 9.69 -19.34
N ASN A 5 15.88 8.45 -19.47
CA ASN A 5 15.81 7.43 -18.43
C ASN A 5 16.92 7.60 -17.34
N ASP A 6 17.61 8.76 -17.32
CA ASP A 6 18.64 9.10 -16.32
C ASP A 6 17.99 9.68 -15.05
N GLY A 7 17.48 8.82 -14.15
CA GLY A 7 17.11 9.37 -12.84
C GLY A 7 16.48 8.44 -11.81
N PHE A 8 16.03 7.24 -12.20
CA PHE A 8 15.70 6.23 -11.21
C PHE A 8 16.94 5.37 -10.95
N VAL A 9 17.86 5.93 -10.15
CA VAL A 9 18.87 5.12 -9.47
C VAL A 9 18.08 4.13 -8.63
N ASP A 10 18.10 2.86 -9.01
CA ASP A 10 17.60 1.79 -8.18
C ASP A 10 18.55 1.67 -6.99
N VAL A 11 18.34 2.53 -5.99
CA VAL A 11 19.17 2.68 -4.79
C VAL A 11 19.42 1.31 -4.14
N LEU A 12 18.48 0.38 -4.29
CA LEU A 12 18.63 -0.99 -3.82
C LEU A 12 19.76 -1.76 -4.52
N ASN A 13 20.02 -1.52 -5.80
CA ASN A 13 21.10 -2.19 -6.54
C ASN A 13 22.50 -1.67 -6.16
N GLU A 14 22.60 -0.45 -5.66
CA GLU A 14 23.86 0.13 -5.16
C GLU A 14 24.15 -0.24 -3.70
N MET A 15 23.15 -0.71 -2.95
CA MET A 15 23.31 -1.12 -1.56
C MET A 15 24.10 -2.43 -1.44
N THR A 16 25.01 -2.45 -0.47
CA THR A 16 25.69 -3.68 -0.06
C THR A 16 24.67 -4.68 0.50
N ALA A 17 25.03 -5.98 0.51
CA ALA A 17 24.13 -7.03 1.00
C ALA A 17 23.66 -6.77 2.45
N LEU A 18 24.53 -6.22 3.31
CA LEU A 18 24.18 -5.89 4.69
C LEU A 18 23.17 -4.73 4.78
N GLU A 19 23.40 -3.65 4.04
CA GLU A 19 22.48 -2.51 4.02
C GLU A 19 21.10 -2.92 3.45
N ARG A 20 21.09 -3.79 2.44
CA ARG A 20 19.87 -4.32 1.84
C ARG A 20 19.07 -5.17 2.83
N ASP A 21 19.75 -6.03 3.61
CA ASP A 21 19.09 -6.85 4.63
C ASP A 21 18.50 -6.01 5.77
N GLU A 22 19.22 -4.96 6.21
CA GLU A 22 18.71 -4.01 7.21
C GLU A 22 17.49 -3.24 6.69
N TRP A 23 17.54 -2.79 5.44
CA TRP A 23 16.42 -2.12 4.79
C TRP A 23 15.21 -3.04 4.60
N GLU A 24 15.42 -4.26 4.12
CA GLU A 24 14.36 -5.26 3.95
C GLU A 24 13.72 -5.57 5.32
N ALA A 25 14.51 -5.73 6.38
CA ALA A 25 13.99 -5.92 7.73
C ALA A 25 13.11 -4.74 8.19
N GLY A 26 13.48 -3.51 7.83
CA GLY A 26 12.71 -2.30 8.13
C GLY A 26 11.40 -2.17 7.33
N ILE A 27 11.39 -2.60 6.07
CA ILE A 27 10.25 -2.43 5.17
C ILE A 27 9.27 -3.61 5.17
N VAL A 28 9.69 -4.82 5.55
CA VAL A 28 8.84 -6.00 5.74
C VAL A 28 7.60 -5.73 6.60
N PRO A 29 7.68 -5.08 7.78
CA PRO A 29 6.47 -4.76 8.57
C PRO A 29 5.52 -3.81 7.84
N LEU A 30 6.04 -2.86 7.06
CA LEU A 30 5.23 -1.93 6.27
C LEU A 30 4.53 -2.66 5.12
N ARG A 31 5.25 -3.50 4.36
CA ARG A 31 4.68 -4.36 3.29
C ARG A 31 3.59 -5.26 3.84
N MET A 32 3.79 -5.86 5.01
CA MET A 32 2.78 -6.69 5.68
C MET A 32 1.55 -5.90 6.11
N ALA A 33 1.73 -4.72 6.70
CA ALA A 33 0.62 -3.85 7.12
C ALA A 33 -0.22 -3.41 5.91
N LEU A 34 0.43 -3.01 4.81
CA LEU A 34 -0.24 -2.65 3.56
C LEU A 34 -1.03 -3.83 2.97
N LYS A 35 -0.42 -5.03 2.92
CA LYS A 35 -1.09 -6.23 2.43
C LYS A 35 -2.35 -6.56 3.24
N LYS A 36 -2.28 -6.46 4.58
CA LYS A 36 -3.42 -6.66 5.47
C LYS A 36 -4.49 -5.60 5.27
N ALA A 37 -4.10 -4.33 5.17
CA ALA A 37 -5.04 -3.23 4.91
C ALA A 37 -5.79 -3.41 3.58
N ARG A 38 -5.08 -3.79 2.51
CA ARG A 38 -5.70 -4.11 1.20
C ARG A 38 -6.68 -5.28 1.32
N HIS A 39 -6.31 -6.34 2.04
CA HIS A 39 -7.19 -7.50 2.24
C HIS A 39 -8.49 -7.12 2.98
N VAL A 40 -8.37 -6.36 4.07
CA VAL A 40 -9.53 -5.88 4.85
C VAL A 40 -10.43 -4.99 3.98
N SER A 41 -9.83 -4.05 3.24
CA SER A 41 -10.56 -3.15 2.33
C SER A 41 -11.33 -3.93 1.26
N PHE A 42 -10.68 -4.93 0.66
CA PHE A 42 -11.31 -5.79 -0.34
C PHE A 42 -12.54 -6.53 0.23
N LYS A 43 -12.42 -7.08 1.44
CA LYS A 43 -13.51 -7.78 2.13
C LYS A 43 -14.67 -6.83 2.48
N ILE A 44 -14.37 -5.64 3.00
CA ILE A 44 -15.39 -4.62 3.34
C ILE A 44 -16.20 -4.24 2.12
N ILE A 45 -15.53 -3.93 1.00
CA ILE A 45 -16.21 -3.50 -0.24
C ILE A 45 -17.06 -4.61 -0.85
N ASN A 46 -16.63 -5.87 -0.77
CA ASN A 46 -17.39 -7.01 -1.29
C ASN A 46 -18.46 -7.53 -0.32
N SER A 47 -18.63 -6.92 0.86
CA SER A 47 -19.65 -7.33 1.83
C SER A 47 -20.48 -6.11 2.26
N PRO A 48 -21.30 -5.58 1.33
CA PRO A 48 -22.01 -4.32 1.53
C PRO A 48 -23.07 -4.39 2.64
N THR A 49 -23.53 -5.58 3.01
CA THR A 49 -24.59 -5.79 4.01
C THR A 49 -24.07 -6.14 5.41
N LEU A 50 -22.86 -6.68 5.53
CA LEU A 50 -22.32 -7.13 6.82
C LEU A 50 -21.11 -6.30 7.24
N LEU A 51 -20.07 -6.26 6.42
CA LEU A 51 -18.80 -5.62 6.82
C LEU A 51 -18.82 -4.11 6.59
N LEU A 52 -19.46 -3.63 5.54
CA LEU A 52 -19.51 -2.19 5.25
C LEU A 52 -20.27 -1.37 6.31
N PRO A 53 -21.48 -1.78 6.78
CA PRO A 53 -22.16 -1.06 7.85
C PRO A 53 -21.34 -1.08 9.14
N ARG A 54 -20.76 -2.24 9.47
CA ARG A 54 -19.92 -2.40 10.66
C ARG A 54 -18.66 -1.53 10.61
N TRP A 55 -18.05 -1.38 9.43
CA TRP A 55 -16.93 -0.48 9.21
C TRP A 55 -17.33 0.99 9.45
N HIS A 56 -18.49 1.41 8.96
CA HIS A 56 -19.01 2.76 9.20
C HIS A 56 -19.26 3.03 10.68
N GLU A 57 -19.78 2.06 11.44
CA GLU A 57 -19.93 2.16 12.90
C GLU A 57 -18.59 2.38 13.60
N ILE A 58 -17.57 1.57 13.26
CA ILE A 58 -16.24 1.63 13.89
C ILE A 58 -15.54 2.96 13.57
N THR A 59 -15.66 3.44 12.33
CA THR A 59 -14.99 4.67 11.88
C THR A 59 -15.74 5.95 12.22
N ALA A 60 -16.95 5.86 12.78
CA ALA A 60 -17.82 7.00 13.06
C ALA A 60 -17.19 8.07 13.96
N GLY A 61 -16.29 7.67 14.88
CA GLY A 61 -15.58 8.57 15.80
C GLY A 61 -14.23 9.08 15.27
N THR A 62 -13.88 8.76 14.02
CA THR A 62 -12.58 9.10 13.41
C THR A 62 -12.76 10.00 12.19
N SER A 63 -11.65 10.56 11.69
CA SER A 63 -11.61 11.26 10.39
C SER A 63 -11.98 10.37 9.18
N TYR A 64 -12.09 9.06 9.39
CA TYR A 64 -12.46 8.08 8.36
C TYR A 64 -13.97 7.79 8.29
N LYS A 65 -14.80 8.53 9.06
CA LYS A 65 -16.25 8.42 8.98
C LYS A 65 -16.73 8.51 7.53
N ASN A 66 -17.57 7.56 7.12
CA ASN A 66 -18.11 7.42 5.77
C ASN A 66 -17.07 7.16 4.65
N ARG A 67 -15.78 7.01 4.98
CA ARG A 67 -14.76 6.65 3.99
C ARG A 67 -14.61 5.14 3.95
N THR A 68 -14.82 4.57 2.79
CA THR A 68 -14.34 3.21 2.52
C THR A 68 -12.85 3.30 2.23
N LEU A 69 -12.03 2.48 2.89
CA LEU A 69 -10.58 2.43 2.62
C LEU A 69 -10.37 2.34 1.09
N PRO A 70 -9.44 3.13 0.52
CA PRO A 70 -9.22 3.14 -0.92
C PRO A 70 -9.00 1.71 -1.41
N ARG A 71 -9.88 1.27 -2.30
CA ARG A 71 -9.59 0.08 -3.08
C ARG A 71 -8.49 0.46 -4.04
N ASP A 72 -7.53 -0.46 -4.15
CA ASP A 72 -6.56 -0.57 -5.22
C ASP A 72 -7.08 0.07 -6.53
N VAL A 73 -6.64 1.30 -6.76
CA VAL A 73 -6.87 2.00 -8.01
C VAL A 73 -5.77 1.46 -8.91
N ALA A 74 -6.11 0.47 -9.71
CA ALA A 74 -5.23 -0.24 -10.65
C ALA A 74 -4.55 0.68 -11.70
N THR A 75 -4.56 2.00 -11.53
CA THR A 75 -3.99 2.99 -12.42
C THR A 75 -3.18 4.10 -11.74
N CYS A 76 -3.06 4.17 -10.40
CA CYS A 76 -2.24 5.24 -9.79
C CYS A 76 -1.31 4.81 -8.65
N TRP A 77 -1.22 3.52 -8.32
CA TRP A 77 -0.26 2.99 -7.33
C TRP A 77 0.76 1.99 -7.87
N ASN A 78 0.67 1.59 -9.15
CA ASN A 78 1.74 0.76 -9.76
C ASN A 78 3.09 1.50 -9.83
N SER A 79 3.11 2.83 -9.77
CA SER A 79 4.38 3.56 -9.63
C SER A 79 5.09 3.26 -8.32
N THR A 80 4.38 3.09 -7.19
CA THR A 80 5.03 2.78 -5.90
C THR A 80 5.37 1.30 -5.77
N TYR A 81 4.67 0.42 -6.50
CA TYR A 81 4.91 -1.02 -6.44
C TYR A 81 6.02 -1.49 -7.38
N ASP A 82 6.22 -0.84 -8.54
CA ASP A 82 7.41 -1.05 -9.39
C ASP A 82 8.69 -0.39 -8.81
N MET A 83 8.57 0.36 -7.72
CA MET A 83 9.69 0.95 -6.96
C MET A 83 10.10 0.11 -5.72
N LEU A 84 9.70 -1.17 -5.63
CA LEU A 84 10.01 -2.07 -4.51
C LEU A 84 10.66 -3.37 -4.94
#